data_AF-A0A9D7IJN2-F1
#
_entry.id   AF-A0A9D7IJN2-F1
#
_cell.length_a   1.000
_cell.length_b   1.000
_cell.length_c   1.000
_cell.angle_alpha   90.00
_cell.angle_beta   90.00
_cell.angle_gamma   90.00
#
_symmetry.space_group_name_H-M   'P 1'
#
loop_
_entity.id
_entity.type
_entity.pdbx_description
1 polymer ?
#
loop_
_entity_poly.entity_id
_entity_poly.type
_entity_poly.pdbx_seq_one_letter_code
_entity_poly.pdbx_strand_id
1 'polypeptide(L)'
;MKKKRHQEEQIIRILREAERGEKTIGEVCREHAITEGAFYRWRNKFGGMEIGEARRMRDLEKENGRLKRIVADLTLENDAIKELLTKKF
;
A
#
# COMPACT_ATOMS: atom_id res chain seq x y z
N MET A 1 7.30 22.72 -4.41
CA MET A 1 5.94 22.29 -4.83
C MET A 1 5.45 21.18 -3.91
N LYS A 2 4.25 21.31 -3.31
CA LYS A 2 3.64 20.23 -2.51
C LYS A 2 3.40 19.03 -3.41
N LYS A 3 4.02 17.89 -3.12
CA LYS A 3 3.71 16.61 -3.79
C LYS A 3 2.26 16.23 -3.42
N LYS A 4 1.31 16.46 -4.32
CA LYS A 4 -0.03 15.87 -4.19
C LYS A 4 0.15 14.35 -4.23
N ARG A 5 -0.17 13.66 -3.14
CA ARG A 5 -0.23 12.20 -3.12
C ARG A 5 -1.55 11.79 -3.76
N HIS A 6 -1.50 11.01 -4.84
CA HIS A 6 -2.69 10.41 -5.42
C HIS A 6 -3.19 9.29 -4.49
N GLN A 7 -4.49 9.23 -4.28
CA GLN A 7 -5.14 8.08 -3.64
C GLN A 7 -4.97 6.85 -4.55
N GLU A 8 -4.82 5.66 -3.98
CA GLU A 8 -4.66 4.41 -4.77
C GLU A 8 -5.86 4.18 -5.71
N GLU A 9 -7.06 4.55 -5.28
CA GLU A 9 -8.27 4.47 -6.11
C GLU A 9 -8.19 5.39 -7.33
N GLN A 10 -7.60 6.58 -7.18
CA GLN A 10 -7.38 7.50 -8.29
C GLN A 10 -6.34 6.94 -9.26
N ILE A 11 -5.26 6.34 -8.74
CA ILE A 11 -4.24 5.69 -9.55
C ILE A 11 -4.86 4.57 -10.40
N ILE A 12 -5.68 3.72 -9.80
CA ILE A 12 -6.34 2.60 -10.50
C ILE A 12 -7.29 3.10 -11.58
N ARG A 13 -8.05 4.18 -11.32
CA ARG A 13 -8.92 4.79 -12.34
C ARG A 13 -8.12 5.28 -13.56
N ILE A 14 -6.98 5.93 -13.32
CA ILE A 14 -6.09 6.43 -14.38
C ILE A 14 -5.51 5.27 -15.20
N LEU A 15 -5.07 4.20 -14.53
CA LEU A 15 -4.56 3.01 -15.22
C LEU A 15 -5.62 2.36 -16.11
N ARG A 16 -6.86 2.24 -15.62
CA ARG A 16 -7.98 1.72 -16.41
C ARG A 16 -8.34 2.58 -17.61
N GLU A 17 -8.29 3.90 -17.46
CA GLU A 17 -8.53 4.82 -18.57
C GLU A 17 -7.54 4.55 -19.70
N ALA A 18 -6.26 4.34 -19.37
CA ALA A 18 -5.25 3.97 -20.35
C ALA A 18 -5.44 2.55 -20.92
N GLU A 19 -5.93 1.59 -20.12
CA GLU A 19 -6.21 0.21 -20.56
C GLU A 19 -7.37 0.12 -21.56
N ARG A 20 -8.31 1.07 -21.55
CA ARG A 20 -9.39 1.14 -22.57
C ARG A 20 -8.88 1.42 -23.97
N GLY A 21 -7.68 1.96 -24.12
CA GLY A 21 -7.06 2.24 -25.42
C GLY A 21 -7.65 3.44 -26.18
N GLU A 22 -8.53 4.22 -25.55
CA GLU A 22 -9.14 5.42 -26.15
C GLU A 22 -8.17 6.60 -26.28
N LYS A 23 -7.13 6.64 -25.44
CA LYS A 23 -6.11 7.68 -25.38
C LYS A 23 -4.72 7.07 -25.29
N THR A 24 -3.72 7.75 -25.84
CA THR A 24 -2.32 7.37 -25.64
C THR A 24 -1.90 7.59 -24.18
N ILE A 25 -0.89 6.84 -23.71
CA ILE A 25 -0.36 7.00 -22.34
C ILE A 25 0.09 8.45 -22.09
N GLY A 26 0.69 9.11 -23.09
CA GLY A 26 1.14 10.50 -23.00
C GLY A 26 -0.01 11.51 -22.88
N GLU A 27 -1.20 11.23 -23.44
CA GLU A 27 -2.40 12.05 -23.28
C GLU A 27 -3.01 11.88 -21.90
N VAL A 28 -3.16 10.64 -21.43
CA VAL A 28 -3.63 10.33 -20.07
C VAL A 28 -2.70 10.98 -19.04
N CYS A 29 -1.39 10.92 -19.25
CA CYS A 29 -0.43 11.55 -18.35
C CYS A 29 -0.58 13.08 -18.29
N ARG A 30 -0.80 13.74 -19.44
CA ARG A 30 -1.03 15.19 -19.51
C ARG A 30 -2.32 15.60 -18.82
N GLU A 31 -3.41 14.88 -19.04
CA GLU A 31 -4.73 15.19 -18.46
C GLU A 31 -4.73 15.07 -16.94
N HIS A 32 -4.07 14.04 -16.41
CA HIS A 32 -3.97 13.83 -14.96
C HIS A 32 -2.80 14.56 -14.31
N ALA A 33 -2.04 15.35 -15.08
CA ALA A 33 -0.84 16.07 -14.65
C ALA A 33 0.20 15.17 -13.95
N ILE A 34 0.44 13.99 -14.53
CA ILE A 34 1.42 13.00 -14.05
C ILE A 34 2.51 12.79 -15.10
N THR A 35 3.65 12.26 -14.67
CA THR A 35 4.71 11.85 -15.60
C THR A 35 4.49 10.42 -16.05
N GLU A 36 4.94 10.06 -17.26
CA GLU A 36 4.89 8.68 -17.74
C GLU A 36 5.67 7.72 -16.82
N GLY A 37 6.79 8.17 -16.24
CA GLY A 37 7.52 7.41 -15.24
C GLY A 37 6.74 7.15 -13.94
N ALA A 38 5.81 8.03 -13.56
CA ALA A 38 4.86 7.75 -12.48
C ALA A 38 3.82 6.71 -12.93
N PHE A 39 3.27 6.88 -14.13
CA PHE A 39 2.30 5.95 -14.72
C PHE A 39 2.83 4.51 -14.78
N TYR A 40 4.03 4.27 -15.31
CA TYR A 40 4.58 2.92 -15.39
C TYR A 40 4.88 2.31 -14.02
N ARG A 41 5.35 3.11 -13.05
CA ARG A 41 5.52 2.64 -11.67
C ARG A 41 4.18 2.22 -11.05
N TRP A 42 3.13 2.98 -11.31
CA TRP A 42 1.79 2.63 -10.88
C TRP A 42 1.27 1.38 -11.58
N ARG A 43 1.47 1.26 -12.89
CA ARG A 43 1.09 0.06 -13.65
C ARG A 43 1.75 -1.20 -13.11
N ASN A 44 3.03 -1.13 -12.73
CA ASN A 44 3.73 -2.27 -12.13
C ASN A 44 3.19 -2.64 -10.74
N LYS A 45 2.68 -1.67 -9.97
CA LYS A 45 2.20 -1.89 -8.59
C LYS A 45 0.70 -2.24 -8.52
N PHE A 46 -0.11 -1.63 -9.39
CA PHE A 46 -1.57 -1.65 -9.34
C PHE A 46 -2.23 -2.09 -10.65
N GLY A 47 -1.46 -2.38 -11.70
CA GLY A 47 -2.01 -2.85 -12.98
C GLY A 47 -2.76 -4.17 -12.80
N GLY A 48 -3.92 -4.28 -13.45
CA GLY A 48 -4.82 -5.43 -13.29
C GLY A 48 -5.50 -5.55 -11.93
N MET A 49 -5.32 -4.59 -11.02
CA MET A 49 -5.95 -4.60 -9.69
C MET A 49 -7.30 -3.89 -9.70
N GLU A 50 -8.30 -4.51 -9.06
CA GLU A 50 -9.58 -3.88 -8.83
C GLU A 50 -9.52 -2.85 -7.68
N ILE A 51 -10.33 -1.77 -7.73
CA ILE A 51 -10.38 -0.78 -6.63
C ILE A 51 -10.70 -1.46 -5.28
N GLY A 52 -11.59 -2.45 -5.29
CA GLY A 52 -11.93 -3.24 -4.11
C GLY A 52 -10.75 -4.07 -3.58
N GLU A 53 -9.91 -4.60 -4.47
CA GLU A 53 -8.70 -5.35 -4.09
C GLU A 53 -7.66 -4.44 -3.47
N ALA A 54 -7.45 -3.24 -4.02
CA ALA A 54 -6.55 -2.24 -3.46
C ALA A 54 -6.97 -1.79 -2.06
N ARG A 55 -8.28 -1.57 -1.86
CA ARG A 55 -8.82 -1.24 -0.53
C ARG A 55 -8.58 -2.38 0.45
N ARG A 56 -8.89 -3.61 0.05
CA ARG A 56 -8.66 -4.81 0.88
C ARG A 56 -7.18 -4.98 1.24
N MET A 57 -6.28 -4.76 0.28
CA MET A 57 -4.83 -4.80 0.51
C MET A 57 -4.39 -3.78 1.56
N ARG A 58 -4.85 -2.53 1.46
CA ARG A 58 -4.54 -1.48 2.44
C ARG A 58 -5.04 -1.84 3.84
N ASP A 59 -6.25 -2.36 3.94
CA ASP A 59 -6.84 -2.77 5.23
C ASP A 59 -6.04 -3.93 5.85
N LEU A 60 -5.61 -4.90 5.03
CA LEU A 60 -4.75 -6.00 5.46
C LEU A 60 -3.36 -5.52 5.90
N GLU A 61 -2.75 -4.57 5.19
CA GLU A 61 -1.45 -4.00 5.59
C GLU A 61 -1.54 -3.29 6.94
N LYS A 62 -2.62 -2.53 7.16
CA LYS A 62 -2.88 -1.85 8.43
C LYS A 62 -3.05 -2.85 9.58
N GLU A 63 -3.85 -3.89 9.36
CA GLU A 63 -4.09 -4.92 10.36
C GLU A 63 -2.83 -5.74 10.65
N ASN A 64 -2.04 -6.09 9.63
CA ASN A 64 -0.76 -6.76 9.80
C ASN A 64 0.21 -5.91 10.65
N GLY A 65 0.27 -4.60 10.42
CA GLY A 65 1.04 -3.68 11.24
C GLY A 65 0.59 -3.65 12.70
N ARG A 66 -0.73 -3.69 12.95
CA ARG A 66 -1.31 -3.77 14.30
C ARG A 66 -0.94 -5.09 14.99
N LEU A 67 -1.11 -6.21 14.29
CA LEU A 67 -0.80 -7.54 14.79
C LEU A 67 0.69 -7.70 15.11
N LYS A 68 1.59 -7.22 14.24
CA LYS A 68 3.03 -7.23 14.50
C LYS A 68 3.42 -6.51 15.78
N ARG A 69 2.79 -5.36 16.06
CA ARG A 69 3.03 -4.62 17.31
C ARG A 69 2.59 -5.42 18.52
N ILE A 70 1.36 -5.95 18.49
CA ILE A 70 0.82 -6.78 19.58
C ILE A 70 1.72 -7.99 19.85
N VAL A 71 2.18 -8.68 18.79
CA VAL A 71 3.07 -9.83 18.93
C VAL A 71 4.42 -9.42 19.52
N ALA A 72 4.97 -8.27 19.13
CA ALA A 72 6.23 -7.78 19.69
C ALA A 72 6.08 -7.47 21.19
N ASP A 73 5.02 -6.76 21.57
CA ASP A 73 4.73 -6.41 22.97
C ASP A 73 4.54 -7.68 23.83
N LEU A 74 3.72 -8.63 23.36
CA LEU A 74 3.50 -9.90 24.05
C LEU A 74 4.78 -10.75 24.16
N THR A 75 5.63 -10.74 23.14
CA THR A 75 6.91 -11.46 23.17
C THR A 75 7.83 -10.88 24.25
N LEU A 76 7.93 -9.54 24.32
CA LEU A 76 8.75 -8.86 25.34
C LEU A 76 8.24 -9.13 26.76
N GLU A 77 6.92 -9.07 26.96
CA GLU A 77 6.31 -9.42 28.25
C GLU A 77 6.58 -10.87 28.65
N ASN A 78 6.48 -11.81 27.69
CA ASN A 78 6.74 -13.22 27.92
C ASN A 78 8.20 -13.47 28.33
N ASP A 79 9.15 -12.82 27.65
CA ASP A 79 10.57 -12.94 27.94
C ASP A 79 10.89 -12.40 29.34
N ALA A 80 10.32 -11.24 29.72
CA ALA A 80 10.47 -10.67 31.05
C ALA A 80 9.92 -11.60 32.15
N ILE A 81 8.75 -12.22 31.92
CA ILE A 81 8.15 -13.17 32.85
C ILE A 81 9.05 -14.41 33.02
N LYS A 82 9.56 -14.95 31.91
CA LYS A 82 10.47 -16.11 31.94
C LYS A 82 11.76 -15.78 32.71
N GLU A 83 12.35 -14.61 32.49
CA GLU A 83 13.55 -14.18 33.21
C GLU A 83 13.32 -14.07 34.72
N LEU A 84 12.16 -13.57 35.15
CA LEU A 84 11.81 -13.50 36.57
C LEU A 84 11.61 -14.88 37.20
N LEU A 85 11.04 -15.83 36.43
CA LEU A 85 10.83 -17.20 36.90
C LEU A 85 12.15 -17.99 36.99
N THR A 86 13.10 -17.75 36.08
CA THR A 86 14.41 -18.41 36.14
C THR A 86 15.31 -17.87 37.23
N LYS A 87 15.17 -16.60 37.65
CA LYS A 87 15.94 -16.02 38.77
C LYS A 87 15.46 -16.45 40.17
N LYS A 88 14.31 -17.12 40.29
CA LYS A 88 13.75 -17.56 41.58
C LYS A 88 14.30 -18.89 42.10
N PHE A 89 15.24 -19.49 41.38
CA PHE A 89 15.96 -20.72 41.74
C PHE A 89 17.46 -20.51 41.51
#